data_AF-A0A662GV13-F1
#
_entry.id   AF-A0A662GV13-F1
#
_cell.length_a   1.000
_cell.length_b   1.000
_cell.length_c   1.000
_cell.angle_alpha   90.00
_cell.angle_beta   90.00
_cell.angle_gamma   90.00
#
_symmetry.space_group_name_H-M   'P 1'
#
loop_
_entity.id
_entity.type
_entity.pdbx_description
1 polymer ?
#
loop_
_entity_poly.entity_id
_entity_poly.type
_entity_poly.pdbx_seq_one_letter_code
_entity_poly.pdbx_strand_id
1 'polypeptide(L)' 'MHPIEFLQNYAFPLAVLLDIIGVLIIIYLLAHAYRNPRRKALRDVFLLVLSAMILSCGLVLHLVMFEII' A
#
# COMPACT_ATOMS: atom_id res chain seq x y z
N MET A 1 -15.13 -2.31 22.86
CA MET A 1 -14.58 -1.22 22.05
C MET A 1 -15.53 -0.99 20.90
N HIS A 2 -15.96 0.26 20.70
CA HIS A 2 -16.77 0.61 19.54
C HIS A 2 -15.90 0.47 18.27
N PRO A 3 -16.42 -0.03 17.13
CA PRO A 3 -15.61 -0.23 15.91
C PRO A 3 -14.88 1.04 15.45
N ILE A 4 -15.50 2.20 15.68
CA ILE A 4 -14.95 3.52 15.35
C ILE A 4 -13.74 3.87 16.23
N GLU A 5 -13.79 3.58 17.53
CA GLU A 5 -12.68 3.84 18.46
C GLU A 5 -11.49 2.94 18.15
N PHE A 6 -11.74 1.69 17.75
CA PHE A 6 -10.69 0.80 17.28
C PHE A 6 -10.04 1.35 16.00
N LEU A 7 -10.86 1.79 15.05
CA LEU A 7 -10.37 2.38 13.81
C LEU A 7 -9.52 3.62 14.10
N GLN A 8 -9.95 4.55 14.96
CA GLN A 8 -9.16 5.75 15.26
C GLN A 8 -7.83 5.43 15.97
N ASN A 9 -7.83 4.49 16.92
CA ASN A 9 -6.62 4.15 17.67
C ASN A 9 -5.59 3.34 16.86
N TYR A 10 -6.04 2.54 15.89
CA TYR A 10 -5.18 1.63 15.13
C TYR A 10 -5.04 1.99 13.64
N ALA A 11 -5.84 2.92 13.10
CA ALA A 11 -5.77 3.33 11.70
C ALA A 11 -4.40 3.89 11.36
N PHE A 12 -3.82 4.72 12.22
CA PHE A 12 -2.50 5.30 11.97
C PHE A 12 -1.39 4.24 11.83
N PRO A 13 -1.13 3.37 12.82
CA PRO A 13 -0.10 2.34 12.68
C PRO A 13 -0.41 1.35 11.54
N LEU A 14 -1.69 1.06 11.29
CA LEU A 14 -2.10 0.20 10.18
C LEU A 14 -1.83 0.84 8.82
N ALA A 15 -2.16 2.13 8.65
CA ALA A 15 -1.91 2.89 7.42
C ALA A 15 -0.41 2.93 7.11
N VAL A 16 0.41 3.28 8.11
CA VAL A 16 1.88 3.30 7.98
C VAL A 16 2.41 1.92 7.59
N LEU A 17 1.89 0.84 8.18
CA LEU A 17 2.33 -0.52 7.84
C LEU A 17 1.98 -0.87 6.38
N LEU A 18 0.77 -0.55 5.94
CA LEU A 18 0.34 -0.76 4.55
C LEU A 18 1.20 0.04 3.58
N ASP A 19 1.52 1.29 3.91
CA ASP A 19 2.38 2.13 3.08
C ASP A 19 3.78 1.55 2.93
N ILE A 20 4.38 1.10 4.04
CA ILE A 20 5.70 0.45 4.02
C ILE A 20 5.68 -0.79 3.10
N ILE A 21 4.67 -1.64 3.24
CA ILE A 21 4.52 -2.85 2.41
C ILE A 21 4.35 -2.47 0.94
N GLY A 22 3.48 -1.52 0.63
CA GLY A 22 3.24 -1.06 -0.74
C GLY A 22 4.49 -0.48 -1.38
N VAL A 23 5.22 0.37 -0.67
CA VAL A 23 6.47 0.97 -1.14
C VAL A 23 7.56 -0.09 -1.37
N LEU A 24 7.69 -1.08 -0.48
CA LEU A 24 8.66 -2.17 -0.67
C LEU A 24 8.37 -2.98 -1.94
N ILE A 25 7.09 -3.25 -2.25
CA ILE A 25 6.70 -3.94 -3.49
C ILE A 25 7.07 -3.08 -4.71
N ILE A 26 6.82 -1.78 -4.66
CA ILE A 26 7.20 -0.86 -5.75
C ILE A 26 8.72 -0.85 -5.96
N ILE A 27 9.51 -0.75 -4.88
CA ILE A 27 10.98 -0.78 -4.95
C ILE A 27 11.45 -2.10 -5.58
N TYR A 28 10.87 -3.23 -5.17
CA TYR A 28 11.16 -4.53 -5.76
C TYR A 28 10.86 -4.56 -7.26
N LEU A 29 9.68 -4.07 -7.67
CA LEU A 29 9.29 -4.01 -9.07
C LEU A 29 10.21 -3.10 -9.89
N LEU A 30 10.61 -1.96 -9.33
CA LEU A 30 11.53 -1.02 -9.96
C LEU A 30 12.91 -1.66 -10.18
N ALA A 31 13.45 -2.32 -9.14
CA ALA A 31 14.71 -3.04 -9.21
C ALA A 31 14.66 -4.20 -10.22
N HIS A 32 13.54 -4.94 -10.25
CA HIS A 32 13.33 -6.03 -11.21
C HIS A 32 13.26 -5.51 -12.65
N ALA A 33 12.49 -4.45 -12.90
CA ALA A 33 12.35 -3.81 -14.20
C ALA A 33 13.68 -3.22 -14.69
N TYR A 34 14.47 -2.62 -13.79
CA TYR A 34 15.81 -2.10 -14.11
C TYR A 34 16.76 -3.23 -14.53
N ARG A 35 16.74 -4.37 -13.84
CA ARG A 35 17.63 -5.50 -14.13
C ARG A 35 17.24 -6.24 -15.42
N ASN A 36 15.94 -6.32 -15.73
CA ASN A 36 15.42 -7.11 -16.85
C ASN A 36 14.35 -6.35 -17.67
N PRO A 37 14.70 -5.25 -18.36
CA PRO A 37 13.72 -4.33 -18.98
C PRO A 37 12.89 -4.96 -20.11
N ARG A 38 13.36 -6.04 -20.73
CA ARG A 38 12.66 -6.74 -21.83
C ARG A 38 11.73 -7.86 -21.37
N ARG A 39 11.82 -8.30 -20.11
CA ARG A 39 10.97 -9.35 -19.55
C ARG A 39 9.86 -8.73 -18.71
N LYS A 40 8.71 -8.47 -19.33
CA LYS A 40 7.48 -8.14 -18.61
C LYS A 40 6.78 -9.45 -18.23
N ALA A 41 6.86 -9.84 -16.96
CA ALA A 41 6.13 -11.00 -16.46
C ALA A 41 4.73 -10.58 -16.01
N LEU A 42 3.72 -11.43 -16.23
CA LEU A 42 2.35 -11.22 -15.73
C LEU A 42 2.33 -11.07 -14.19
N ARG A 43 3.27 -11.72 -13.50
CA ARG A 43 3.54 -11.55 -12.08
C ARG A 43 3.82 -10.10 -11.69
N ASP A 44 4.59 -9.37 -12.49
CA ASP A 44 4.99 -8.00 -12.16
C ASP A 44 3.80 -7.05 -12.30
N VAL A 45 2.92 -7.29 -13.28
CA VAL A 45 1.64 -6.57 -13.43
C VAL A 45 0.73 -6.86 -12.24
N PHE A 46 0.60 -8.12 -11.82
CA PHE A 46 -0.19 -8.49 -10.65
C PHE A 46 0.32 -7.81 -9.38
N LEU A 47 1.63 -7.84 -9.13
CA LEU A 47 2.26 -7.18 -7.99
C LEU A 47 2.08 -5.67 -8.02
N LEU A 48 2.11 -5.06 -9.21
CA LEU A 48 1.85 -3.62 -9.36
C LEU A 48 0.41 -3.29 -8.94
N VAL A 49 -0.57 -4.03 -9.45
CA VAL A 49 -1.99 -3.85 -9.08
C VAL A 49 -2.19 -4.07 -7.58
N LEU A 50 -1.58 -5.12 -7.01
CA LEU A 50 -1.63 -5.40 -5.57
C LEU A 50 -1.04 -4.24 -4.76
N SER A 51 0.13 -3.72 -5.15
CA SER A 51 0.75 -2.57 -4.46
C SER A 51 -0.12 -1.32 -4.52
N ALA A 52 -0.79 -1.07 -5.65
CA ALA A 52 -1.70 0.06 -5.81
C ALA A 52 -2.93 -0.07 -4.90
N MET A 53 -3.50 -1.27 -4.77
CA MET A 53 -4.61 -1.53 -3.86
C MET A 53 -4.21 -1.33 -2.39
N ILE A 54 -3.03 -1.82 -1.99
CA ILE A 54 -2.51 -1.66 -0.63
C ILE A 54 -2.30 -0.18 -0.30
N LEU A 55 -1.63 0.57 -1.18
CA LEU A 55 -1.39 2.01 -0.98
C LEU A 55 -2.68 2.83 -0.98
N SER A 56 -3.65 2.47 -1.82
CA SER A 56 -4.96 3.13 -1.82
C SER A 56 -5.69 2.91 -0.48
N CYS A 57 -5.57 1.71 0.10
CA CYS A 57 -6.14 1.43 1.42
C CYS A 57 -5.43 2.21 2.54
N GLY A 58 -4.09 2.28 2.51
CA GLY A 58 -3.30 3.11 3.42
C GLY A 58 -3.70 4.59 3.33
N LEU A 59 -3.86 5.10 2.11
CA LEU A 59 -4.33 6.47 1.87
C LEU A 59 -5.71 6.73 2.47
N VAL A 60 -6.68 5.84 2.28
CA VAL A 60 -8.02 5.98 2.86
C VAL A 60 -7.94 6.03 4.39
N LEU A 61 -7.13 5.19 5.02
CA LEU A 61 -6.95 5.21 6.47
C LEU A 61 -6.33 6.52 6.96
N HIS A 62 -5.37 7.10 6.23
CA HIS A 62 -4.84 8.43 6.54
C HIS A 62 -5.92 9.51 6.42
N LEU A 63 -6.74 9.48 5.37
CA LEU A 63 -7.81 10.46 5.17
C LEU A 63 -8.86 10.42 6.30
N VAL A 64 -9.22 9.22 6.75
CA VAL A 64 -10.09 9.00 7.92
C VAL A 64 -9.44 9.54 9.19
N MET A 65 -8.13 9.34 9.37
CA MET A 65 -7.40 9.85 10.54
C MET A 65 -7.39 11.38 10.60
N PHE A 66 -7.27 12.04 9.44
CA PHE A 66 -7.27 13.52 9.35
C PHE A 66 -8.67 14.14 9.34
N GLU A 67 -9.72 13.33 9.52
CA GLU A 67 -11.13 13.78 9.50
C GLU A 67 -11.49 14.52 8.19
N ILE A 68 -10.79 14.21 7.10
CA ILE A 68 -11.07 14.77 5.77
C ILE A 68 -12.32 14.09 5.19
N ILE A 69 -12.53 12.82 5.55
CA ILE A 69 -13.67 11.97 5.16
C ILE A 69 -14.09 11.15 6.37
#